data_AF-A0A544QR57-F1
#
_entry.id   AF-A0A544QR57-F1
#
_cell.length_a   1.000
_cell.length_b   1.000
_cell.length_c   1.000
_cell.angle_alpha   90.00
_cell.angle_beta   90.00
_cell.angle_gamma   90.00
#
_symmetry.space_group_name_H-M   'P 1'
#
loop_
_entity.id
_entity.type
_entity.pdbx_description
1 polymer ?
#
loop_
_entity_poly.entity_id
_entity_poly.type
_entity_poly.pdbx_seq_one_letter_code
_entity_poly.pdbx_strand_id
1 'polypeptide(L)'
;MVAIVTDSDIRSGDPCIEGTRISVLDIKRRVIDGDEDPFAVAAEYDLDGAAVFDALAYYYDNADEMRELEADAAERRQAIKRESERLRAELT
;
A
#
# COMPACT_ATOMS: atom_id res chain seq x y z
N MET A 1 1.72 16.09 10.93
CA MET A 1 1.39 14.81 11.59
C MET A 1 0.01 14.43 11.13
N VAL A 2 -0.03 13.73 10.00
CA VAL A 2 -1.23 13.08 9.49
C VAL A 2 -1.33 11.72 10.17
N ALA A 3 -2.54 11.35 10.60
CA ALA A 3 -2.73 10.06 11.24
C ALA A 3 -2.67 8.94 10.20
N ILE A 4 -2.04 7.83 10.58
CA ILE A 4 -2.16 6.56 9.87
C ILE A 4 -3.25 5.77 10.57
N VAL A 5 -4.28 5.38 9.80
CA VAL A 5 -5.46 4.68 10.31
C VAL A 5 -5.56 3.30 9.67
N THR A 6 -6.05 2.35 10.45
CA THR A 6 -6.36 0.99 9.99
C THR A 6 -7.86 0.78 10.13
N ASP A 7 -8.48 0.26 9.07
CA ASP A 7 -9.90 -0.07 9.03
C ASP A 7 -10.05 -1.39 8.27
N SER A 8 -10.63 -2.41 8.91
CA SER A 8 -10.77 -3.74 8.32
C SER A 8 -11.63 -3.74 7.05
N ASP A 9 -12.55 -2.80 6.91
CA ASP A 9 -13.44 -2.65 5.75
C ASP A 9 -12.74 -1.89 4.60
N ILE A 10 -11.58 -1.27 4.87
CA ILE A 10 -10.81 -0.49 3.90
C ILE A 10 -9.47 -1.18 3.63
N ARG A 11 -9.25 -1.56 2.37
CA ARG A 11 -8.01 -2.24 1.92
C ARG A 11 -7.59 -3.43 2.80
N SER A 12 -8.55 -4.21 3.27
CA SER A 12 -8.29 -5.40 4.11
C SER A 12 -7.54 -5.08 5.41
N GLY A 13 -7.65 -3.86 5.95
CA GLY A 13 -6.96 -3.45 7.17
C GLY A 13 -5.57 -2.86 6.95
N ASP A 14 -5.10 -2.69 5.71
CA ASP A 14 -3.80 -2.08 5.44
C ASP A 14 -3.72 -0.66 6.04
N PRO A 15 -2.64 -0.28 6.74
CA PRO A 15 -2.45 1.08 7.25
C PRO A 15 -2.50 2.11 6.15
N CYS A 16 -3.41 3.08 6.27
CA CYS A 16 -3.68 4.11 5.27
C CYS A 16 -3.51 5.51 5.86
N ILE A 17 -3.13 6.46 5.00
CA ILE A 17 -3.14 7.89 5.34
C ILE A 17 -4.60 8.31 5.57
N GLU A 18 -4.89 8.88 6.74
CA GLU A 18 -6.24 9.31 7.13
C GLU A 18 -6.90 10.18 6.05
N GLY A 19 -8.19 9.92 5.80
CA GLY A 19 -8.96 10.63 4.78
C GLY A 19 -8.70 10.15 3.35
N THR A 20 -7.81 9.17 3.16
CA THR A 20 -7.48 8.62 1.84
C THR A 20 -7.58 7.09 1.82
N ARG A 21 -7.50 6.52 0.62
CA ARG A 21 -7.31 5.07 0.42
C ARG A 21 -5.87 4.74 0.05
N ILE A 22 -4.91 5.63 0.34
CA ILE A 22 -3.51 5.45 -0.01
C ILE A 22 -2.83 4.77 1.17
N SER A 23 -2.35 3.56 0.94
CA SER A 23 -1.69 2.76 1.98
C SER A 23 -0.23 3.19 2.17
N VAL A 24 0.31 2.89 3.36
CA VAL A 24 1.75 3.02 3.63
C VAL A 24 2.56 2.20 2.62
N LEU A 25 2.07 1.02 2.21
CA LEU A 25 2.72 0.21 1.18
C LEU A 25 2.66 0.83 -0.22
N ASP A 26 1.65 1.62 -0.55
CA ASP A 26 1.62 2.35 -1.83
C ASP A 26 2.74 3.41 -1.85
N ILE A 27 2.90 4.16 -0.75
CA ILE A 27 3.98 5.15 -0.61
C ILE A 27 5.36 4.48 -0.65
N LYS A 28 5.56 3.42 0.14
CA LYS A 28 6.81 2.66 0.15
C LYS A 28 7.19 2.13 -1.23
N ARG A 29 6.23 1.55 -1.97
CA ARG A 29 6.47 1.01 -3.31
C ARG A 29 6.95 2.07 -4.30
N ARG A 30 6.45 3.29 -4.21
CA ARG A 30 6.87 4.37 -5.12
C ARG A 30 8.18 4.99 -4.70
N VAL A 31 8.29 5.39 -3.44
CA VAL A 31 9.43 6.17 -2.95
C VAL A 31 10.66 5.28 -2.71
N ILE A 32 10.48 4.13 -2.04
CA ILE A 32 11.60 3.27 -1.65
C ILE A 32 11.92 2.27 -2.76
N ASP A 33 10.93 1.51 -3.23
CA ASP A 33 11.18 0.48 -4.26
C ASP A 33 11.34 1.10 -5.67
N GLY A 34 10.61 2.18 -5.94
CA GLY A 34 10.64 2.89 -7.22
C GLY A 34 11.66 4.03 -7.30
N ASP A 35 12.33 4.37 -6.20
CA ASP A 35 13.27 5.51 -6.09
C ASP A 35 12.66 6.83 -6.58
N GLU A 36 11.34 7.00 -6.41
CA GLU A 36 10.62 8.20 -6.82
C GLU A 36 10.76 9.31 -5.77
N ASP A 37 10.80 10.57 -6.23
CA ASP A 37 10.85 11.73 -5.34
C ASP A 37 9.58 11.83 -4.47
N PRO A 38 9.71 11.94 -3.13
CA PRO A 38 8.56 11.99 -2.22
C PRO A 38 7.59 13.14 -2.49
N PHE A 39 8.09 14.31 -2.92
CA PHE A 39 7.23 15.46 -3.23
C PHE A 39 6.51 15.28 -4.56
N ALA A 40 7.13 14.64 -5.55
CA ALA A 40 6.46 14.25 -6.79
C ALA A 40 5.32 13.25 -6.51
N VAL A 41 5.56 12.24 -5.68
CA VAL A 41 4.51 11.28 -5.26
C VAL A 41 3.39 12.00 -4.52
N ALA A 42 3.72 12.93 -3.61
CA ALA A 42 2.73 13.75 -2.91
C ALA A 42 1.85 14.52 -3.89
N ALA A 43 2.46 15.19 -4.88
CA ALA A 43 1.74 15.97 -5.87
C ALA A 43 0.83 15.11 -6.76
N GLU A 44 1.28 13.92 -7.17
CA GLU A 44 0.45 13.03 -8.00
C GLU A 44 -0.76 12.47 -7.25
N TYR A 45 -0.59 12.22 -5.94
CA TYR A 45 -1.64 11.71 -5.08
C TYR A 45 -2.48 12.80 -4.41
N ASP A 46 -2.24 14.08 -4.71
CA ASP A 46 -2.90 15.23 -4.06
C ASP A 46 -2.80 15.15 -2.53
N LEU A 47 -1.61 14.77 -2.05
CA LEU A 47 -1.26 14.67 -0.64
C LEU A 47 -0.42 15.86 -0.18
N ASP A 48 -0.53 16.21 1.09
CA ASP A 48 0.47 17.04 1.74
C ASP A 48 1.81 16.28 1.80
N GLY A 49 2.92 16.97 1.51
CA GLY A 49 4.25 16.35 1.53
C GLY A 49 4.60 15.74 2.89
N ALA A 50 4.15 16.34 3.99
CA ALA A 50 4.34 15.77 5.33
C ALA A 50 3.61 14.43 5.49
N ALA A 51 2.45 14.23 4.84
CA ALA A 51 1.72 12.97 4.90
C ALA A 51 2.53 11.81 4.31
N VAL A 52 3.29 12.08 3.23
CA VAL A 52 4.19 11.08 2.62
C VAL A 52 5.33 10.72 3.58
N PHE A 53 5.95 11.72 4.22
CA PHE A 53 7.00 11.45 5.20
C PHE A 53 6.48 10.79 6.48
N ASP A 54 5.29 11.15 6.96
CA ASP A 54 4.64 10.50 8.11
C ASP A 54 4.36 9.01 7.78
N ALA A 55 3.92 8.69 6.56
CA ALA A 55 3.75 7.31 6.11
C ALA A 55 5.09 6.54 6.02
N LEU A 56 6.16 7.17 5.53
CA LEU A 56 7.49 6.55 5.50
C LEU A 56 8.05 6.32 6.90
N ALA A 57 7.85 7.26 7.82
CA ALA A 57 8.21 7.09 9.22
C ALA A 57 7.45 5.90 9.84
N TYR A 58 6.13 5.83 9.63
CA TYR A 58 5.32 4.69 10.07
C TYR A 58 5.85 3.36 9.51
N TYR A 59 6.23 3.31 8.23
CA TYR A 59 6.80 2.11 7.61
C TYR A 59 8.06 1.62 8.34
N TYR A 60 9.00 2.53 8.62
CA TYR A 60 10.25 2.15 9.29
C TYR A 60 10.04 1.79 10.76
N ASP A 61 9.14 2.47 11.46
CA ASP A 61 8.79 2.18 12.85
C ASP A 61 8.09 0.82 13.00
N ASN A 62 7.40 0.35 11.95
CA ASN A 62 6.62 -0.89 11.95
C ASN A 62 7.11 -1.90 10.89
N ALA A 63 8.41 -1.89 10.57
CA ALA A 63 8.96 -2.63 9.44
C ALA A 63 8.69 -4.15 9.46
N ASP A 64 8.49 -4.75 10.63
CA ASP A 64 8.17 -6.17 10.76
C ASP A 64 6.73 -6.47 10.33
N GLU A 65 5.75 -5.72 10.86
CA GLU A 65 4.34 -5.78 10.45
C GLU A 65 4.18 -5.47 8.96
N MET A 66 4.90 -4.46 8.46
CA MET A 66 4.83 -4.09 7.04
C MET A 66 5.31 -5.23 6.12
N ARG A 67 6.31 -6.02 6.53
CA ARG A 67 6.76 -7.19 5.76
C ARG A 67 5.72 -8.30 5.72
N GLU A 68 4.99 -8.52 6.82
CA GLU A 68 3.88 -9.48 6.86
C GLU A 68 2.75 -9.03 5.93
N LEU A 69 2.35 -7.75 6.01
CA LEU A 69 1.35 -7.17 5.11
C LEU A 69 1.75 -7.26 3.63
N GLU A 70 3.04 -7.06 3.30
CA GLU A 70 3.55 -7.25 1.94
C GLU A 70 3.43 -8.70 1.46
N ALA A 71 3.78 -9.66 2.30
CA ALA A 71 3.69 -11.08 2.01
C ALA A 71 2.23 -11.50 1.77
N ASP A 72 1.33 -11.09 2.67
CA ASP A 72 -0.10 -11.35 2.56
C ASP A 72 -0.69 -10.73 1.29
N ALA A 73 -0.31 -9.48 0.98
CA ALA A 73 -0.75 -8.81 -0.24
C ALA A 73 -0.22 -9.53 -1.50
N ALA A 74 1.00 -10.07 -1.47
CA ALA A 74 1.54 -10.86 -2.57
C ALA A 74 0.79 -12.18 -2.74
N GLU A 75 0.47 -12.88 -1.65
CA GLU A 75 -0.32 -14.11 -1.69
C GLU A 75 -1.72 -13.86 -2.26
N ARG A 76 -2.42 -12.82 -1.78
CA ARG A 76 -3.73 -12.42 -2.30
C ARG A 76 -3.68 -12.17 -3.81
N ARG A 77 -2.67 -11.43 -4.30
CA ARG A 77 -2.48 -11.19 -5.75
C ARG A 77 -2.27 -12.48 -6.53
N GLN A 78 -1.48 -13.42 -6.00
CA GLN A 78 -1.26 -14.71 -6.65
C GLN A 78 -2.53 -15.56 -6.69
N ALA A 79 -3.32 -15.57 -5.62
CA ALA A 79 -4.59 -16.30 -5.57
C ALA A 79 -5.57 -15.79 -6.65
N ILE A 80 -5.76 -14.47 -6.72
CA ILE A 80 -6.61 -13.83 -7.75
C ILE A 80 -6.12 -14.18 -9.17
N LYS A 81 -4.81 -14.16 -9.39
CA LYS A 81 -4.23 -14.51 -10.69
C LYS A 81 -4.53 -15.96 -11.07
N ARG A 82 -4.31 -16.92 -10.16
CA ARG A 82 -4.60 -18.35 -10.39
C ARG A 82 -6.08 -18.60 -10.66
N GLU A 83 -6.96 -17.94 -9.92
CA GLU A 83 -8.41 -18.05 -10.12
C GLU A 83 -8.84 -17.49 -11.48
N SER A 84 -8.33 -16.32 -11.86
CA SER A 84 -8.56 -15.71 -13.18
C SER A 84 -8.08 -16.61 -14.31
N GLU A 85 -6.90 -17.23 -14.19
CA GLU A 85 -6.36 -18.18 -15.16
C GLU A 85 -7.24 -19.44 -15.28
N ARG A 86 -7.71 -19.97 -14.15
CA ARG A 86 -8.63 -21.11 -14.12
C ARG A 86 -9.96 -20.79 -14.82
N LEU A 87 -10.60 -19.67 -14.47
CA LEU A 87 -11.87 -19.26 -15.07
C LEU A 87 -11.75 -19.04 -16.58
N ARG A 88 -10.62 -18.48 -17.04
CA ARG A 88 -10.35 -18.32 -18.48
C ARG A 88 -10.18 -19.66 -19.21
N ALA A 89 -9.55 -20.63 -18.57
CA ALA A 89 -9.39 -21.97 -19.12
C ALA A 89 -10.72 -22.74 -19.19
N GLU A 90 -11.63 -22.55 -18.24
CA GLU A 90 -12.98 -23.16 -18.25
C GLU A 90 -13.90 -22.56 -19.34
N LEU A 91 -13.58 -21.36 -19.83
CA LEU A 91 -14.33 -20.65 -20.90
C LEU A 91 -13.81 -20.90 -22.32
N THR A 92 -12.72 -21.67 -22.49
CA THR A 92 -12.10 -22.00 -23.78
C THR A 92 -12.32 -23.45 -24.14
#